data_AF-A0AAD7DD65-F1
#
_entry.id   AF-A0AAD7DD65-F1
#
_cell.length_a   1.000
_cell.length_b   1.000
_cell.length_c   1.000
_cell.angle_alpha   90.00
_cell.angle_beta   90.00
_cell.angle_gamma   90.00
#
_symmetry.space_group_name_H-M   'P 1'
#
loop_
_entity.id
_entity.type
_entity.pdbx_description
1 polymer ?
#
loop_
_entity_poly.entity_id
_entity_poly.type
_entity_poly.pdbx_seq_one_letter_code
_entity_poly.pdbx_strand_id
1 'polypeptide(L)'
;MQQDLPSMEVDLCELLLGMSLGQPKRPECTRADAQSPFAADDLIMCEPPVYHPDGVLPSSESRPDPPEPQGCALLQSIHSRLESFGTTGGEYIECIFAHRQIFFAFPGGHRCCARAFSDLACELQRREWRADREADLEAASAFCYEAEFIASVVS
;
A
#
# COMPACT_ATOMS: atom_id res chain seq x y z
N MET A 1 -55.83 -7.00 -19.74
CA MET A 1 -55.08 -8.13 -19.16
C MET A 1 -53.68 -7.62 -18.85
N GLN A 2 -53.52 -6.94 -17.71
CA GLN A 2 -52.22 -6.46 -17.25
C GLN A 2 -51.50 -7.67 -16.63
N GLN A 3 -50.37 -8.07 -17.20
CA GLN A 3 -49.53 -9.13 -16.61
C GLN A 3 -48.57 -8.47 -15.61
N ASP A 4 -48.87 -8.63 -14.32
CA ASP A 4 -47.93 -8.39 -13.24
C ASP A 4 -46.81 -9.45 -13.33
N LEU A 5 -45.63 -9.02 -13.76
CA LEU A 5 -44.41 -9.81 -13.62
C LEU A 5 -43.99 -9.76 -12.14
N PRO A 6 -43.79 -10.90 -11.45
CA PRO A 6 -43.30 -10.87 -10.09
C PRO A 6 -41.87 -10.32 -10.10
N SER A 7 -41.68 -9.15 -9.49
CA SER A 7 -40.37 -8.60 -9.20
C SER A 7 -39.68 -9.56 -8.21
N MET A 8 -38.78 -10.39 -8.72
CA MET A 8 -37.88 -11.17 -7.87
C MET A 8 -36.77 -10.24 -7.41
N GLU A 9 -37.08 -9.37 -6.46
CA GLU A 9 -36.05 -8.64 -5.72
C GLU A 9 -35.34 -9.65 -4.82
N VAL A 10 -34.16 -10.09 -5.28
CA VAL A 10 -33.27 -10.93 -4.50
C VAL A 10 -32.73 -10.09 -3.35
N ASP A 11 -33.15 -10.40 -2.12
CA ASP A 11 -32.62 -9.76 -0.93
C ASP A 11 -31.16 -10.22 -0.70
N LEU A 12 -30.23 -9.34 -1.05
CA LEU A 12 -28.80 -9.57 -0.89
C LEU A 12 -28.40 -9.74 0.59
N CYS A 13 -29.16 -9.14 1.53
CA CYS A 13 -28.89 -9.26 2.96
C CYS A 13 -29.19 -10.68 3.47
N GLU A 14 -30.31 -11.26 3.06
CA GLU A 14 -30.64 -12.68 3.36
C GLU A 14 -29.60 -13.64 2.77
N LEU A 15 -29.13 -13.37 1.54
CA LEU A 15 -28.12 -14.20 0.88
C LEU A 15 -26.77 -14.17 1.63
N LEU A 16 -26.34 -13.00 2.08
CA LEU A 16 -25.09 -12.83 2.85
C LEU A 16 -25.18 -13.47 4.24
N LEU A 17 -26.35 -13.39 4.89
CA LEU A 17 -26.58 -14.01 6.20
C LEU A 17 -26.59 -15.55 6.13
N GLY A 18 -26.99 -16.13 5.00
CA GLY A 18 -26.98 -17.58 4.77
C GLY A 18 -25.57 -18.19 4.61
N MET A 19 -24.55 -17.37 4.35
CA MET A 19 -23.17 -17.82 4.15
C MET A 19 -22.41 -17.91 5.47
N SER A 20 -22.76 -18.88 6.31
CA SER A 20 -21.93 -19.24 7.48
C SER A 20 -20.60 -19.88 7.02
N LEU A 21 -19.51 -19.11 7.09
CA LEU A 21 -18.16 -19.63 6.94
C LEU A 21 -17.79 -20.40 8.21
N GLY A 22 -17.92 -21.73 8.14
CA GLY A 22 -17.47 -22.63 9.19
C GLY A 22 -16.01 -22.33 9.58
N GLN A 23 -15.78 -22.08 10.86
CA GLN A 23 -14.45 -21.80 11.40
C GLN A 23 -13.52 -22.99 11.13
N PRO A 24 -12.40 -22.82 10.38
CA PRO A 24 -11.38 -23.85 10.33
C PRO A 24 -10.70 -23.93 11.70
N LYS A 25 -10.89 -25.07 12.35
CA LYS A 25 -10.22 -25.47 13.60
C LYS A 25 -8.71 -25.38 13.37
N ARG A 26 -8.05 -24.38 13.97
CA ARG A 26 -6.58 -24.20 13.93
C ARG A 26 -5.89 -25.47 14.46
N PRO A 27 -4.95 -26.07 13.71
CA PRO A 27 -4.04 -27.06 14.28
C PRO A 27 -2.99 -26.33 15.15
N GLU A 28 -2.85 -26.80 16.39
CA GLU A 28 -1.80 -26.38 17.32
C GLU A 28 -0.42 -26.74 16.74
N CYS A 29 0.38 -25.72 16.44
CA CYS A 29 1.77 -25.91 16.03
C CYS A 29 2.65 -25.93 17.29
N THR A 30 3.08 -27.14 17.65
CA THR A 30 4.05 -27.42 18.70
C THR A 30 5.40 -26.78 18.39
N ARG A 31 5.91 -25.94 19.30
CA ARG A 31 7.27 -25.41 19.27
C ARG A 31 8.25 -26.55 19.60
N ALA A 32 9.18 -26.81 18.69
CA ALA A 32 10.37 -27.61 18.96
C ALA A 32 11.58 -26.88 18.37
N ASP A 33 12.40 -26.36 19.29
CA ASP A 33 13.85 -26.19 19.28
C ASP A 33 14.58 -26.03 17.94
N ALA A 34 15.01 -24.80 17.66
CA ALA A 34 16.14 -24.53 16.78
C ALA A 34 17.41 -24.42 17.63
N GLN A 35 18.20 -25.51 17.64
CA GLN A 35 19.58 -25.48 18.10
C GLN A 35 20.44 -24.70 17.09
N SER A 36 21.02 -23.60 17.56
CA SER A 36 22.10 -22.87 16.91
C SER A 36 23.44 -23.52 17.30
N PRO A 37 24.33 -23.77 16.32
CA PRO A 37 25.76 -23.67 16.62
C PRO A 37 26.52 -23.06 15.45
N PHE A 38 26.80 -21.76 15.51
CA PHE A 38 28.01 -21.22 14.88
C PHE A 38 28.89 -20.62 15.97
N ALA A 39 29.90 -21.42 16.30
CA ALA A 39 30.96 -21.08 17.21
C ALA A 39 32.06 -20.29 16.47
N ALA A 40 32.63 -19.35 17.21
CA ALA A 40 34.01 -18.86 17.18
C ALA A 40 34.59 -18.33 15.87
N ASP A 41 34.89 -17.03 15.86
CA ASP A 41 36.28 -16.62 15.61
C ASP A 41 36.61 -15.43 16.53
N ASP A 42 37.45 -15.72 17.51
CA ASP A 42 38.25 -14.74 18.25
C ASP A 42 39.47 -14.36 17.40
N LEU A 43 40.05 -13.19 17.70
CA LEU A 43 41.36 -12.65 17.28
C LEU A 43 41.37 -11.68 16.08
N ILE A 44 41.45 -10.38 16.37
CA ILE A 44 42.69 -9.59 16.21
C ILE A 44 42.54 -8.28 17.01
N MET A 45 43.47 -8.09 17.94
CA MET A 45 43.61 -6.90 18.78
C MET A 45 44.65 -5.94 18.18
N CYS A 46 44.31 -4.65 18.24
CA CYS A 46 45.20 -3.48 18.32
C CYS A 46 46.10 -3.11 17.12
N GLU A 47 45.71 -2.03 16.43
CA GLU A 47 46.66 -0.95 16.11
C GLU A 47 46.16 0.39 16.69
N PRO A 48 47.05 1.21 17.28
CA PRO A 48 46.70 2.50 17.88
C PRO A 48 46.53 3.61 16.83
N PRO A 49 45.72 4.64 17.13
CA PRO A 49 45.43 5.71 16.18
C PRO A 49 46.61 6.67 16.03
N VAL A 50 46.97 6.97 14.78
CA VAL A 50 47.81 8.12 14.44
C VAL A 50 47.00 9.38 14.72
N TYR A 51 47.38 10.08 15.79
CA TYR A 51 46.80 11.35 16.21
C TYR A 51 47.21 12.45 15.22
N HIS A 52 46.30 12.85 14.33
CA HIS A 52 46.42 14.11 13.60
C HIS A 52 45.50 15.15 14.26
N PRO A 53 46.04 16.24 14.83
CA PRO A 53 45.24 17.31 15.37
C PRO A 53 44.95 18.30 14.25
N ASP A 54 43.82 18.14 13.57
CA ASP A 54 43.16 19.26 12.92
C ASP A 54 41.66 18.98 12.92
N GLY A 55 40.99 19.61 13.89
CA GLY A 55 39.56 19.58 14.06
C GLY A 55 38.87 20.29 12.91
N VAL A 56 38.59 19.54 11.86
CA VAL A 56 37.45 19.79 11.00
C VAL A 56 36.57 18.56 11.16
N LEU A 57 35.58 18.68 12.04
CA LEU A 57 34.41 17.80 11.99
C LEU A 57 33.93 17.86 10.55
N PRO A 58 33.92 16.76 9.77
CA PRO A 58 33.10 16.75 8.59
C PRO A 58 31.69 16.99 9.10
N SER A 59 31.14 18.17 8.78
CA SER A 59 29.71 18.44 8.90
C SER A 59 29.02 17.16 8.49
N SER A 60 28.27 16.56 9.41
CA SER A 60 27.42 15.42 9.07
C SER A 60 26.44 15.95 8.05
N GLU A 61 26.82 15.84 6.77
CA GLU A 61 25.90 15.93 5.67
C GLU A 61 24.92 14.80 5.95
N SER A 62 23.79 15.18 6.54
CA SER A 62 22.63 14.31 6.69
C SER A 62 22.32 13.83 5.29
N ARG A 63 22.81 12.63 4.96
CA ARG A 63 22.32 11.89 3.80
C ARG A 63 20.80 11.96 3.90
N PRO A 64 20.11 12.47 2.88
CA PRO A 64 18.66 12.43 2.90
C PRO A 64 18.26 10.97 3.09
N ASP A 65 17.61 10.66 4.20
CA ASP A 65 17.03 9.35 4.41
C ASP A 65 16.14 9.04 3.19
N PRO A 66 16.14 7.78 2.72
CA PRO A 66 15.27 7.41 1.61
C PRO A 66 13.85 7.83 1.97
N PRO A 67 13.10 8.44 1.03
CA PRO A 67 11.77 8.95 1.31
C PRO A 67 10.92 7.81 1.86
N GLU A 68 10.36 8.01 3.06
CA GLU A 68 9.54 6.99 3.68
C GLU A 68 8.38 6.63 2.76
N PRO A 69 8.10 5.33 2.56
CA PRO A 69 7.08 4.88 1.63
C PRO A 69 5.72 5.44 2.06
N GLN A 70 5.12 6.23 1.19
CA GLN A 70 3.85 6.91 1.47
C GLN A 70 2.67 5.96 1.30
N GLY A 71 1.62 6.17 2.11
CA GLY A 71 0.36 5.43 2.01
C GLY A 71 0.40 4.02 2.61
N CYS A 72 -0.73 3.32 2.51
CA CYS A 72 -0.87 1.94 3.00
C CYS A 72 -0.18 0.94 2.06
N ALA A 73 0.00 -0.30 2.53
CA ALA A 73 0.67 -1.36 1.77
C ALA A 73 0.08 -1.60 0.37
N LEU A 74 -1.24 -1.42 0.20
CA LEU A 74 -1.89 -1.50 -1.11
C LEU A 74 -1.34 -0.43 -2.06
N LEU A 75 -1.32 0.84 -1.65
CA LEU A 75 -0.83 1.94 -2.49
C LEU A 75 0.67 1.81 -2.77
N GLN A 76 1.45 1.35 -1.79
CA GLN A 76 2.87 1.08 -1.99
C GLN A 76 3.12 0.01 -3.06
N SER A 77 2.29 -1.04 -3.10
CA SER A 77 2.37 -2.08 -4.13
C SER A 77 1.97 -1.60 -5.53
N ILE A 78 1.07 -0.63 -5.61
CA ILE A 78 0.68 -0.01 -6.88
C ILE A 78 1.78 0.91 -7.36
N HIS A 79 2.35 1.70 -6.46
CA HIS A 79 3.45 2.60 -6.75
C HIS A 79 4.67 1.85 -7.29
N SER A 80 5.02 0.69 -6.74
CA SER A 80 6.16 -0.10 -7.22
C SER A 80 5.94 -0.73 -8.59
N ARG A 81 4.68 -0.88 -9.00
CA ARG A 81 4.30 -1.47 -10.30
C ARG A 81 3.67 -0.43 -11.23
N LEU A 82 3.86 0.86 -10.95
CA LEU A 82 3.11 1.89 -11.64
C LEU A 82 3.37 1.89 -13.15
N GLU A 83 4.61 1.64 -13.59
CA GLU A 83 4.96 1.56 -15.01
C GLU A 83 4.14 0.53 -15.78
N SER A 84 3.82 -0.61 -15.17
CA SER A 84 3.03 -1.68 -15.79
C SER A 84 1.58 -1.73 -15.29
N PHE A 85 1.12 -0.71 -14.57
CA PHE A 85 -0.22 -0.66 -14.01
C PHE A 85 -1.25 -0.34 -15.11
N GLY A 86 -2.24 -1.22 -15.25
CA GLY A 86 -3.23 -1.16 -16.32
C GLY A 86 -4.38 -0.21 -16.02
N THR A 87 -4.51 0.87 -16.79
CA THR A 87 -5.61 1.84 -16.62
C THR A 87 -6.82 1.51 -17.48
N THR A 88 -6.65 0.84 -18.63
CA THR A 88 -7.78 0.45 -19.50
C THR A 88 -8.64 -0.69 -18.92
N GLY A 89 -8.06 -1.54 -18.08
CA GLY A 89 -8.75 -2.71 -17.50
C GLY A 89 -9.58 -2.41 -16.26
N GLY A 90 -9.59 -1.16 -15.77
CA GLY A 90 -10.25 -0.80 -14.53
C GLY A 90 -9.46 -1.17 -13.25
N GLU A 91 -8.19 -1.58 -13.34
CA GLU A 91 -7.39 -1.92 -12.15
C GLU A 91 -7.29 -0.73 -11.17
N TYR A 92 -7.33 0.51 -11.67
CA TYR A 92 -7.38 1.71 -10.84
C TYR A 92 -8.67 1.82 -10.03
N ILE A 93 -9.81 1.39 -10.58
CA ILE A 93 -11.11 1.37 -9.88
C ILE A 93 -11.10 0.29 -8.81
N GLU A 94 -10.62 -0.90 -9.15
CA GLU A 94 -10.47 -2.01 -8.20
C GLU A 94 -9.57 -1.61 -7.03
N CYS A 95 -8.45 -0.92 -7.31
CA CYS A 95 -7.60 -0.31 -6.31
C CYS A 95 -8.37 0.64 -5.39
N ILE A 96 -9.15 1.58 -5.96
CA ILE A 96 -9.92 2.55 -5.16
C ILE A 96 -10.91 1.82 -4.25
N PHE A 97 -11.63 0.83 -4.76
CA PHE A 97 -12.58 0.07 -3.95
C PHE A 97 -11.90 -0.77 -2.88
N ALA A 98 -10.79 -1.43 -3.20
CA ALA A 98 -10.01 -2.18 -2.22
C ALA A 98 -9.45 -1.25 -1.14
N HIS A 99 -8.92 -0.08 -1.53
CA HIS A 99 -8.45 0.94 -0.60
C HIS A 99 -9.58 1.37 0.35
N ARG A 100 -10.75 1.73 -0.18
CA ARG A 100 -11.91 2.16 0.62
C ARG A 100 -12.37 1.10 1.61
N GLN A 101 -12.43 -0.16 1.19
CA GLN A 101 -12.81 -1.26 2.09
C GLN A 101 -11.86 -1.37 3.28
N ILE A 102 -10.54 -1.34 3.03
CA ILE A 102 -9.53 -1.41 4.09
C ILE A 102 -9.55 -0.13 4.94
N PHE A 103 -9.72 1.02 4.31
CA PHE A 103 -9.80 2.33 4.96
C PHE A 103 -10.94 2.37 5.97
N PHE A 104 -12.14 1.93 5.59
CA PHE A 104 -13.28 1.91 6.51
C PHE A 104 -13.12 0.89 7.65
N ALA A 105 -12.36 -0.18 7.45
CA ALA A 105 -12.03 -1.13 8.51
C ALA A 105 -11.03 -0.53 9.53
N PHE A 106 -10.06 0.28 9.07
CA PHE A 106 -9.06 0.90 9.96
C PHE A 106 -8.57 2.28 9.46
N PRO A 107 -9.33 3.37 9.68
CA PRO A 107 -9.00 4.69 9.13
C PRO A 107 -7.65 5.25 9.64
N GLY A 108 -7.30 4.95 10.90
CA GLY A 108 -6.07 5.45 11.53
C GLY A 108 -4.77 4.98 10.86
N GLY A 109 -4.81 3.89 10.10
CA GLY A 109 -3.69 3.38 9.33
C GLY A 109 -3.43 4.12 8.01
N HIS A 110 -4.31 5.04 7.61
CA HIS A 110 -4.34 5.63 6.27
C HIS A 110 -4.04 7.14 6.24
N ARG A 111 -3.39 7.68 7.29
CA ARG A 111 -3.03 9.11 7.41
C ARG A 111 -2.17 9.66 6.25
N CYS A 112 -1.40 8.80 5.60
CA CYS A 112 -0.54 9.19 4.46
C CYS A 112 -1.13 8.81 3.10
N CYS A 113 -2.33 8.21 3.07
CA CYS A 113 -2.93 7.74 1.81
C CYS A 113 -3.39 8.87 0.91
N ALA A 114 -3.84 10.00 1.47
CA ALA A 114 -4.18 11.18 0.67
C ALA A 114 -2.98 11.62 -0.20
N ARG A 115 -1.80 11.75 0.41
CA ARG A 115 -0.56 12.08 -0.30
C ARG A 115 -0.18 11.01 -1.32
N ALA A 116 -0.21 9.74 -0.94
CA ALA A 116 0.15 8.65 -1.84
C ALA A 116 -0.75 8.60 -3.10
N PHE A 117 -2.05 8.87 -2.97
CA PHE A 117 -2.94 8.99 -4.12
C PHE A 117 -2.62 10.20 -5.00
N SER A 118 -2.28 11.35 -4.40
CA SER A 118 -1.83 12.51 -5.17
C SER A 118 -0.54 12.22 -5.94
N ASP A 119 0.41 11.53 -5.32
CA ASP A 119 1.67 11.13 -5.98
C ASP A 119 1.39 10.19 -7.16
N LEU A 120 0.55 9.17 -6.97
CA LEU A 120 0.12 8.26 -8.04
C LEU A 120 -0.56 9.01 -9.20
N ALA A 121 -1.43 9.99 -8.88
CA ALA A 121 -2.09 10.81 -9.90
C ALA A 121 -1.10 11.68 -10.68
N CYS A 122 -0.13 12.29 -10.00
CA CYS A 122 0.93 13.06 -10.64
C CYS A 122 1.81 12.17 -11.54
N GLU A 123 2.17 10.97 -11.08
CA GLU A 123 2.97 10.04 -11.88
C GLU A 123 2.21 9.56 -13.12
N LEU A 124 0.93 9.21 -12.99
CA LEU A 124 0.05 8.91 -14.13
C LEU A 124 0.00 10.04 -15.16
N GLN A 125 -0.16 11.28 -14.70
CA GLN A 125 -0.13 12.45 -15.56
C GLN A 125 1.23 12.66 -16.25
N ARG A 126 2.34 12.22 -15.64
CA ARG A 126 3.69 12.36 -16.20
C ARG A 126 4.14 11.19 -17.07
N ARG A 127 3.39 10.07 -17.09
CA ARG A 127 3.71 8.93 -17.95
C ARG A 127 3.85 9.34 -19.41
N GLU A 128 4.79 8.70 -20.09
CA GLU A 128 5.00 8.90 -21.52
C GLU A 128 3.73 8.55 -22.32
N TRP A 129 3.68 9.07 -23.54
CA TRP A 129 2.55 8.84 -24.43
C TRP A 129 2.34 7.34 -24.69
N ARG A 130 1.12 6.86 -24.39
CA ARG A 130 0.62 5.51 -24.66
C ARG A 130 -0.76 5.59 -25.30
N ALA A 131 -1.17 4.54 -26.00
CA ALA A 131 -2.44 4.51 -26.74
C ALA A 131 -3.67 4.75 -25.85
N ASP A 132 -3.54 4.45 -24.56
CA ASP A 132 -4.51 4.56 -23.49
C ASP A 132 -4.26 5.76 -22.58
N ARG A 133 -3.65 6.83 -23.11
CA ARG A 133 -3.42 8.08 -22.37
C ARG A 133 -4.68 8.65 -21.72
N GLU A 134 -5.83 8.53 -22.37
CA GLU A 134 -7.11 9.00 -21.81
C GLU A 134 -7.48 8.23 -20.52
N ALA A 135 -7.22 6.92 -20.49
CA ALA A 135 -7.45 6.10 -19.30
C ALA A 135 -6.51 6.48 -18.15
N ASP A 136 -5.26 6.87 -18.45
CA ASP A 136 -4.34 7.40 -17.44
C ASP A 136 -4.84 8.72 -16.82
N LEU A 137 -5.44 9.60 -17.65
CA LEU A 137 -6.02 10.86 -17.17
C LEU A 137 -7.27 10.62 -16.32
N GLU A 138 -8.12 9.68 -16.73
CA GLU A 138 -9.29 9.27 -15.95
C GLU A 138 -8.87 8.66 -14.60
N ALA A 139 -7.89 7.76 -14.61
CA ALA A 139 -7.34 7.16 -13.40
C ALA A 139 -6.70 8.21 -12.47
N ALA A 140 -5.95 9.16 -13.03
CA ALA A 140 -5.36 10.25 -12.27
C ALA A 140 -6.43 11.13 -11.61
N SER A 141 -7.51 11.46 -12.34
CA SER A 141 -8.65 12.20 -11.80
C SER A 141 -9.32 11.44 -10.66
N ALA A 142 -9.57 10.14 -10.84
CA ALA A 142 -10.15 9.28 -9.81
C ALA A 142 -9.27 9.21 -8.54
N PHE A 143 -7.96 9.12 -8.70
CA PHE A 143 -7.01 9.17 -7.57
C PHE A 143 -6.98 10.53 -6.87
N CYS A 144 -7.08 11.64 -7.61
CA CYS A 144 -7.21 12.97 -7.00
C CYS A 144 -8.48 13.07 -6.12
N TYR A 145 -9.63 12.60 -6.63
CA TYR A 145 -10.86 12.59 -5.83
C TYR A 145 -10.75 11.72 -4.58
N GLU A 146 -10.07 10.57 -4.69
CA GLU A 146 -9.82 9.72 -3.52
C GLU A 146 -8.88 10.39 -2.50
N ALA A 147 -7.86 11.13 -2.98
CA ALA A 147 -6.99 11.91 -2.11
C ALA A 147 -7.75 12.97 -1.32
N GLU A 148 -8.62 13.73 -2.01
CA GLU A 148 -9.48 14.74 -1.39
C GLU A 148 -10.47 14.12 -0.39
N PHE A 149 -11.07 13.00 -0.74
CA PHE A 149 -11.97 12.26 0.15
C PHE A 149 -11.25 11.88 1.45
N ILE A 150 -10.08 11.23 1.36
CA ILE A 150 -9.29 10.84 2.54
C ILE A 150 -8.88 12.07 3.35
N ALA A 151 -8.41 13.12 2.69
CA ALA A 151 -8.05 14.36 3.36
C ALA A 151 -9.24 14.89 4.15
N SER A 152 -10.45 14.94 3.57
CA SER A 152 -11.64 15.44 4.26
C SER A 152 -12.09 14.60 5.47
N VAL A 153 -11.76 13.31 5.49
CA VAL A 153 -12.16 12.37 6.55
C VAL A 153 -11.12 12.26 7.67
N VAL A 154 -9.83 12.40 7.32
CA VAL A 154 -8.70 12.24 8.24
C VAL A 154 -8.11 13.58 8.70
N SER A 155 -8.67 14.71 8.23
CA SER A 155 -8.34 16.07 8.68
C SER A 155 -8.66 16.33 10.16
#